data_AF-A6BII9-F1
#
_entry.id   AF-A6BII9-F1
#
_cell.length_a   1.000
_cell.length_b   1.000
_cell.length_c   1.000
_cell.angle_alpha   90.00
_cell.angle_beta   90.00
_cell.angle_gamma   90.00
#
_symmetry.space_group_name_H-M   'P 1'
#
loop_
_entity.id
_entity.type
_entity.pdbx_description
1 polymer ?
#
loop_
_entity_poly.entity_id
_entity_poly.type
_entity_poly.pdbx_seq_one_letter_code
_entity_poly.pdbx_strand_id
1 'polypeptide(L)'
;MWSEYSDFMGYCMEVEYGKLKETFQEHCGNDSTLFDGKVIYDHDEQTELLEDTIERLLLSDGEDYKTIHGWDDLDSAEEEDVKLFVDHISVICLLYNMFFKKECFAQEQEYRMVFLCVHKREHQVPENSIPVEYRIKDEVFIPFIKMKLGDISCLKSVCVGTKNTSDLAVKGLRHYFGSRNLEVRVKKSEIPLRY
;
A
#
# COMPACT_ATOMS: atom_id res chain seq x y z
N MET A 1 4.31 14.87 -9.55
CA MET A 1 4.95 14.22 -8.38
C MET A 1 5.76 12.99 -8.75
N TRP A 2 5.21 12.01 -9.48
CA TRP A 2 6.03 10.90 -10.01
C TRP A 2 7.20 11.39 -10.89
N SER A 3 6.98 12.45 -11.67
CA SER A 3 7.99 13.17 -12.44
C SER A 3 9.13 13.76 -11.61
N GLU A 4 8.84 14.26 -10.40
CA GLU A 4 9.85 14.87 -9.50
C GLU A 4 10.75 13.79 -8.92
N TYR A 5 10.17 12.65 -8.51
CA TYR A 5 10.95 11.54 -7.99
C TYR A 5 11.75 10.80 -9.07
N SER A 6 11.31 10.83 -10.32
CA SER A 6 11.95 10.06 -11.38
C SER A 6 12.78 10.91 -12.35
N ASP A 7 12.92 12.21 -12.08
CA ASP A 7 13.47 13.19 -13.02
C ASP A 7 12.83 13.04 -14.43
N PHE A 8 11.52 12.86 -14.47
CA PHE A 8 10.72 12.62 -15.68
C PHE A 8 11.11 11.35 -16.49
N MET A 9 11.93 10.48 -15.91
CA MET A 9 12.35 9.18 -16.48
C MET A 9 11.45 8.05 -15.99
N GLY A 10 11.36 6.97 -16.77
CA GLY A 10 10.71 5.71 -16.40
C GLY A 10 9.36 5.46 -17.10
N TYR A 11 8.51 4.69 -16.44
CA TYR A 11 7.22 4.23 -16.95
C TYR A 11 6.10 4.37 -15.92
N CYS A 12 4.93 4.83 -16.36
CA CYS A 12 3.68 4.71 -15.61
C CYS A 12 2.92 3.48 -16.12
N MET A 13 2.45 2.63 -15.22
CA MET A 13 1.80 1.36 -15.54
C MET A 13 0.33 1.40 -15.13
N GLU A 14 -0.54 1.01 -16.05
CA GLU A 14 -1.97 0.77 -15.79
C GLU A 14 -2.16 -0.73 -15.60
N VAL A 15 -2.75 -1.12 -14.47
CA VAL A 15 -2.95 -2.51 -14.08
C VAL A 15 -4.42 -2.77 -13.80
N GLU A 16 -4.88 -3.97 -14.11
CA GLU A 16 -6.15 -4.49 -13.65
C GLU A 16 -5.98 -4.98 -12.21
N TYR A 17 -6.63 -4.29 -11.30
CA TYR A 17 -6.49 -4.52 -9.86
C TYR A 17 -6.83 -5.95 -9.43
N GLY A 18 -7.93 -6.54 -9.91
CA GLY A 18 -8.35 -7.89 -9.51
C GLY A 18 -7.28 -8.95 -9.77
N LYS A 19 -6.75 -8.99 -11.00
CA LYS A 19 -5.65 -9.89 -11.37
C LYS A 19 -4.34 -9.62 -10.65
N LEU A 20 -4.04 -8.34 -10.41
CA LEU A 20 -2.85 -7.97 -9.65
C LEU A 20 -2.94 -8.50 -8.21
N LYS A 21 -4.10 -8.36 -7.58
CA LYS A 21 -4.39 -8.88 -6.24
C LYS A 21 -4.26 -10.41 -6.18
N GLU A 22 -4.86 -11.12 -7.12
CA GLU A 22 -4.72 -12.58 -7.26
C GLU A 22 -3.25 -13.00 -7.34
N THR A 23 -2.47 -12.33 -8.20
CA THR A 23 -1.04 -12.61 -8.38
C THR A 23 -0.24 -12.50 -7.08
N PHE A 24 -0.57 -11.51 -6.25
CA PHE A 24 0.11 -11.32 -4.97
C PHE A 24 -0.36 -12.31 -3.90
N GLN A 25 -1.64 -12.65 -3.86
CA GLN A 25 -2.18 -13.64 -2.92
C GLN A 25 -1.59 -15.03 -3.17
N GLU A 26 -1.41 -15.43 -4.43
CA GLU A 26 -0.73 -16.69 -4.79
C GLU A 26 0.73 -16.72 -4.30
N HIS A 27 1.46 -15.60 -4.39
CA HIS A 27 2.88 -15.54 -4.05
C HIS A 27 3.16 -15.44 -2.55
N CYS A 28 2.28 -14.80 -1.78
CA CYS A 28 2.50 -14.58 -0.37
C CYS A 28 1.97 -15.72 0.51
N GLY A 29 1.25 -16.68 -0.07
CA GLY A 29 0.66 -17.82 0.64
C GLY A 29 -0.45 -17.40 1.61
N ASN A 30 -1.08 -18.41 2.24
CA ASN A 30 -2.17 -18.20 3.21
C ASN A 30 -1.73 -17.48 4.49
N ASP A 31 -0.42 -17.33 4.74
CA ASP A 31 0.13 -16.72 5.96
C ASP A 31 0.29 -15.19 5.87
N SER A 32 -0.09 -14.59 4.75
CA SER A 32 -0.04 -13.14 4.55
C SER A 32 -1.44 -12.55 4.51
N THR A 33 -1.63 -11.45 5.23
CA THR A 33 -2.86 -10.66 5.11
C THR A 33 -2.60 -9.47 4.20
N LEU A 34 -3.31 -9.43 3.08
CA LEU A 34 -3.33 -8.29 2.17
C LEU A 34 -4.46 -7.35 2.57
N PHE A 35 -4.10 -6.15 3.01
CA PHE A 35 -5.01 -5.02 3.15
C PHE A 35 -4.82 -4.09 1.98
N ASP A 36 -5.89 -3.53 1.46
CA ASP A 36 -5.76 -2.57 0.38
C ASP A 36 -6.93 -1.58 0.35
N GLY A 37 -6.65 -0.39 -0.15
CA GLY A 37 -7.62 0.69 -0.10
C GLY A 37 -7.06 2.02 -0.59
N LYS A 38 -7.98 2.96 -0.79
CA LYS A 38 -7.64 4.35 -1.06
C LYS A 38 -7.04 4.98 0.20
N VAL A 39 -6.06 5.85 0.02
CA VAL A 39 -5.55 6.67 1.12
C VAL A 39 -6.55 7.76 1.43
N ILE A 40 -6.82 7.96 2.72
CA ILE A 40 -7.73 8.97 3.23
C ILE A 40 -6.88 10.14 3.71
N TYR A 41 -7.22 11.34 3.26
CA TYR A 41 -6.42 12.55 3.45
C TYR A 41 -7.09 13.58 4.36
N ASP A 42 -8.43 13.57 4.38
CA ASP A 42 -9.24 14.48 5.18
C ASP A 42 -9.21 14.04 6.65
N HIS A 43 -8.89 14.98 7.54
CA HIS A 43 -8.70 14.66 8.96
C HIS A 43 -10.02 14.34 9.67
N ASP A 44 -11.12 14.96 9.26
CA ASP A 44 -12.41 14.75 9.89
C ASP A 44 -12.94 13.36 9.49
N GLU A 45 -12.81 12.97 8.22
CA GLU A 45 -13.09 11.61 7.73
C GLU A 45 -12.22 10.56 8.44
N GLN A 46 -10.93 10.86 8.67
CA GLN A 46 -10.05 9.97 9.43
C GLN A 46 -10.52 9.75 10.88
N THR A 47 -10.98 10.81 11.52
CA THR A 47 -11.46 10.77 12.91
C THR A 47 -12.77 9.99 13.00
N GLU A 48 -13.73 10.29 12.12
CA GLU A 48 -15.03 9.62 12.04
C GLU A 48 -14.87 8.10 11.84
N LEU A 49 -13.97 7.67 10.94
CA LEU A 49 -13.72 6.25 10.70
C LEU A 49 -13.10 5.53 11.90
N LEU A 50 -12.20 6.19 12.63
CA LEU A 50 -11.62 5.63 13.85
C LEU A 50 -12.67 5.51 14.95
N GLU A 51 -13.47 6.55 15.15
CA GLU A 51 -14.56 6.57 16.15
C GLU A 51 -15.58 5.47 15.86
N ASP A 52 -16.11 5.39 14.62
CA ASP A 52 -17.04 4.32 14.21
C ASP A 52 -16.45 2.93 14.44
N THR A 53 -15.17 2.74 14.14
CA THR A 53 -14.52 1.44 14.33
C THR A 53 -14.38 1.08 15.80
N ILE A 54 -13.99 2.02 16.65
CA ILE A 54 -13.86 1.80 18.09
C ILE A 54 -15.22 1.52 18.70
N GLU A 55 -16.23 2.32 18.35
CA GLU A 55 -17.60 2.14 18.84
C GLU A 55 -18.15 0.78 18.43
N ARG A 56 -18.00 0.40 17.17
CA ARG A 56 -18.54 -0.87 16.65
C ARG A 56 -17.81 -2.08 17.19
N LEU A 57 -16.48 -2.06 17.24
CA LEU A 57 -15.68 -3.24 17.57
C LEU A 57 -15.38 -3.39 19.06
N LEU A 58 -15.26 -2.28 19.80
CA LEU A 58 -14.83 -2.33 21.20
C LEU A 58 -15.95 -1.98 22.18
N LEU A 59 -16.84 -1.03 21.82
CA LEU A 59 -17.85 -0.53 22.77
C LEU A 59 -19.22 -1.20 22.60
N SER A 60 -19.65 -1.49 21.37
CA SER A 60 -20.98 -2.05 21.08
C SER A 60 -21.07 -3.57 21.31
N ASP A 61 -19.96 -4.28 21.16
CA ASP A 61 -19.84 -5.74 21.27
C ASP A 61 -19.04 -6.18 22.53
N GLY A 62 -18.94 -5.30 23.54
CA GLY A 62 -18.00 -5.36 24.68
C GLY A 62 -18.17 -6.53 25.67
N GLU A 63 -18.00 -7.77 25.22
CA GLU A 63 -17.80 -8.91 26.13
C GLU A 63 -16.37 -8.96 26.71
N ASP A 64 -15.42 -8.26 26.07
CA ASP A 64 -14.00 -8.27 26.44
C ASP A 64 -13.68 -7.38 27.66
N TYR A 65 -14.55 -6.42 28.00
CA TYR A 65 -14.33 -5.46 29.08
C TYR A 65 -15.40 -5.57 30.16
N LYS A 66 -15.00 -5.45 31.42
CA LYS A 66 -15.97 -5.48 32.54
C LYS A 66 -16.63 -4.13 32.74
N THR A 67 -15.86 -3.06 32.57
CA THR A 67 -16.21 -1.69 32.99
C THR A 67 -16.28 -0.69 31.85
N ILE A 68 -15.93 -1.05 30.61
CA ILE A 68 -15.96 -0.16 29.45
C ILE A 68 -17.01 -0.64 28.44
N HIS A 69 -18.14 0.07 28.36
CA HIS A 69 -19.24 -0.21 27.42
C HIS A 69 -19.61 1.02 26.56
N GLY A 70 -18.94 2.15 26.81
CA GLY A 70 -19.09 3.39 26.07
C GLY A 70 -17.99 4.38 26.42
N TRP A 71 -17.96 5.51 25.70
CA TRP A 71 -16.95 6.55 25.91
C TRP A 71 -16.96 7.14 27.32
N ASP A 72 -18.16 7.30 27.90
CA ASP A 72 -18.34 7.90 29.24
C ASP A 72 -17.78 7.01 30.37
N ASP A 73 -17.61 5.72 30.13
CA ASP A 73 -17.13 4.78 31.15
C ASP A 73 -15.62 4.89 31.42
N LEU A 74 -14.87 5.42 30.45
CA LEU A 74 -13.39 5.48 30.48
C LEU A 74 -12.84 6.23 31.69
N ASP A 75 -13.54 7.26 32.17
CA ASP A 75 -13.13 8.06 33.33
C ASP A 75 -13.19 7.29 34.65
N SER A 76 -13.94 6.19 34.71
CA SER A 76 -14.18 5.40 35.91
C SER A 76 -13.78 3.93 35.78
N ALA A 77 -13.26 3.54 34.61
CA ALA A 77 -12.90 2.17 34.28
C ALA A 77 -11.76 1.62 35.14
N GLU A 78 -11.76 0.30 35.33
CA GLU A 78 -10.68 -0.39 36.03
C GLU A 78 -9.37 -0.36 35.22
N GLU A 79 -8.23 -0.28 35.91
CA GLU A 79 -6.91 -0.16 35.27
C GLU A 79 -6.61 -1.32 34.29
N GLU A 80 -7.08 -2.52 34.58
CA GLU A 80 -6.92 -3.70 33.71
C GLU A 80 -7.69 -3.54 32.39
N ASP A 81 -8.93 -3.07 32.44
CA ASP A 81 -9.75 -2.82 31.26
C ASP A 81 -9.19 -1.67 30.42
N VAL A 82 -8.71 -0.59 31.06
CA VAL A 82 -8.06 0.53 30.36
C VAL A 82 -6.82 0.06 29.59
N LYS A 83 -5.98 -0.80 30.20
CA LYS A 83 -4.80 -1.35 29.52
C LYS A 83 -5.18 -2.17 28.29
N LEU A 84 -6.15 -3.08 28.44
CA LEU A 84 -6.62 -3.92 27.34
C LEU A 84 -7.24 -3.08 26.21
N PHE A 85 -8.04 -2.06 26.57
CA PHE A 85 -8.67 -1.15 25.62
C PHE A 85 -7.63 -0.35 24.84
N VAL A 86 -6.60 0.17 25.50
CA VAL A 86 -5.47 0.86 24.85
C VAL A 86 -4.71 -0.08 23.90
N ASP A 87 -4.47 -1.34 24.30
CA ASP A 87 -3.84 -2.32 23.44
C ASP A 87 -4.68 -2.58 22.17
N HIS A 88 -5.99 -2.74 22.31
CA HIS A 88 -6.90 -2.92 21.17
C HIS A 88 -6.97 -1.69 20.25
N ILE A 89 -7.09 -0.48 20.81
CA ILE A 89 -7.00 0.77 20.04
C ILE A 89 -5.67 0.87 19.29
N SER A 90 -4.55 0.48 19.91
CA SER A 90 -3.24 0.53 19.27
C SER A 90 -3.18 -0.31 17.99
N VAL A 91 -3.85 -1.47 17.97
CA VAL A 91 -3.97 -2.32 16.78
C VAL A 91 -4.83 -1.64 15.71
N ILE A 92 -5.97 -1.06 16.10
CA ILE A 92 -6.84 -0.30 15.17
C ILE A 92 -6.05 0.87 14.54
N CYS A 93 -5.37 1.67 15.36
CA CYS A 93 -4.54 2.77 14.89
C CYS A 93 -3.40 2.30 13.97
N LEU A 94 -2.76 1.17 14.29
CA LEU A 94 -1.73 0.59 13.43
C LEU A 94 -2.28 0.27 12.04
N LEU A 95 -3.48 -0.31 11.97
CA LEU A 95 -4.11 -0.66 10.69
C LEU A 95 -4.50 0.60 9.89
N TYR A 96 -5.13 1.59 10.52
CA TYR A 96 -5.55 2.83 9.87
C TYR A 96 -4.37 3.70 9.42
N ASN A 97 -3.28 3.74 10.18
CA ASN A 97 -2.07 4.48 9.82
C ASN A 97 -1.48 4.01 8.47
N MET A 98 -1.76 2.77 8.05
CA MET A 98 -1.35 2.27 6.74
C MET A 98 -2.12 2.94 5.58
N PHE A 99 -3.24 3.62 5.84
CA PHE A 99 -4.10 4.25 4.83
C PHE A 99 -4.39 5.74 5.09
N PHE A 100 -3.97 6.29 6.22
CA PHE A 100 -4.10 7.73 6.50
C PHE A 100 -2.87 8.50 6.01
N LYS A 101 -3.09 9.72 5.54
CA LYS A 101 -2.04 10.68 5.17
C LYS A 101 -2.54 12.10 5.39
N LYS A 102 -1.64 13.08 5.54
CA LYS A 102 -2.06 14.48 5.71
C LYS A 102 -2.62 15.04 4.39
N GLU A 103 -3.59 15.94 4.51
CA GLU A 103 -4.25 16.62 3.38
C GLU A 103 -3.28 17.28 2.38
N CYS A 104 -2.14 17.80 2.84
CA CYS A 104 -1.11 18.38 1.96
C CYS A 104 -0.48 17.41 0.94
N PHE A 105 -0.81 16.12 1.05
CA PHE A 105 -0.41 15.07 0.11
C PHE A 105 -1.58 14.57 -0.78
N ALA A 106 -2.78 15.14 -0.66
CA ALA A 106 -3.99 14.67 -1.36
C ALA A 106 -3.82 14.59 -2.89
N GLN A 107 -2.96 15.43 -3.48
CA GLN A 107 -2.63 15.40 -4.90
C GLN A 107 -1.96 14.09 -5.38
N GLU A 108 -1.48 13.24 -4.49
CA GLU A 108 -0.91 11.93 -4.84
C GLU A 108 -1.96 10.92 -5.25
N GLN A 109 -3.18 11.04 -4.72
CA GLN A 109 -4.31 10.15 -5.02
C GLN A 109 -3.93 8.66 -4.88
N GLU A 110 -3.17 8.34 -3.82
CA GLU A 110 -2.64 6.99 -3.58
C GLU A 110 -3.74 5.94 -3.38
N TYR A 111 -3.50 4.76 -3.95
CA TYR A 111 -4.11 3.50 -3.58
C TYR A 111 -3.01 2.59 -3.02
N ARG A 112 -3.18 2.06 -1.81
CA ARG A 112 -2.18 1.23 -1.15
C ARG A 112 -2.61 -0.24 -1.17
N MET A 113 -1.64 -1.11 -1.43
CA MET A 113 -1.71 -2.54 -1.18
C MET A 113 -0.64 -2.84 -0.13
N VAL A 114 -1.05 -3.33 1.03
CA VAL A 114 -0.23 -3.51 2.22
C VAL A 114 -0.19 -4.98 2.58
N PHE A 115 1.02 -5.53 2.56
CA PHE A 115 1.29 -6.91 2.91
C PHE A 115 1.81 -6.97 4.33
N LEU A 116 1.02 -7.53 5.24
CA LEU A 116 1.54 -7.88 6.56
C LEU A 116 2.35 -9.17 6.44
N CYS A 117 3.67 -9.03 6.51
CA CYS A 117 4.61 -10.15 6.47
C CYS A 117 5.44 -10.15 7.76
N VAL A 118 5.67 -11.33 8.32
CA VAL A 118 6.62 -11.50 9.43
C VAL A 118 8.04 -11.38 8.88
N HIS A 119 8.65 -10.22 9.07
CA HIS A 119 10.06 -10.01 8.74
C HIS A 119 10.95 -10.53 9.86
N LYS A 120 12.15 -11.01 9.46
CA LYS A 120 13.19 -11.59 10.31
C LYS A 120 13.33 -10.86 11.66
N ARG A 121 13.00 -11.53 12.77
CA ARG A 121 13.57 -11.22 14.08
C ARG A 121 14.79 -12.11 14.28
N GLU A 122 15.83 -11.59 14.93
CA GLU A 122 17.20 -12.13 14.96
C GLU A 122 17.35 -13.63 15.30
N HIS A 123 16.31 -14.33 15.77
CA HIS A 123 16.43 -15.67 16.32
C HIS A 123 15.49 -16.75 15.76
N GLN A 124 14.54 -16.43 14.85
CA GLN A 124 13.72 -17.45 14.17
C GLN A 124 13.35 -16.95 12.77
N VAL A 125 13.74 -17.69 11.73
CA VAL A 125 13.35 -17.42 10.34
C VAL A 125 12.21 -18.37 10.00
N PRO A 126 10.97 -17.89 9.86
CA PRO A 126 9.94 -18.67 9.19
C PRO A 126 10.45 -19.02 7.79
N GLU A 127 10.30 -20.28 7.38
CA GLU A 127 10.81 -20.80 6.09
C GLU A 127 10.33 -19.96 4.88
N ASN A 128 9.20 -19.26 5.04
CA ASN A 128 8.54 -18.43 4.04
C ASN A 128 8.84 -16.91 4.14
N SER A 129 9.85 -16.48 4.91
CA SER A 129 10.12 -15.03 5.07
C SER A 129 10.62 -14.39 3.77
N ILE A 130 10.05 -13.23 3.39
CA ILE A 130 10.50 -12.47 2.22
C ILE A 130 11.74 -11.62 2.61
N PRO A 131 12.88 -11.77 1.91
CA PRO A 131 14.08 -11.01 2.21
C PRO A 131 13.90 -9.53 1.89
N VAL A 132 14.36 -8.68 2.79
CA VAL A 132 14.47 -7.23 2.56
C VAL A 132 15.79 -6.96 1.81
N GLU A 133 15.67 -6.35 0.65
CA GLU A 133 16.78 -5.84 -0.14
C GLU A 133 16.89 -4.32 -0.01
N TYR A 134 18.00 -3.76 -0.50
CA TYR A 134 18.27 -2.34 -0.40
C TYR A 134 18.83 -1.78 -1.70
N ARG A 135 18.42 -0.56 -2.05
CA ARG A 135 18.96 0.19 -3.18
C ARG A 135 19.34 1.59 -2.74
N ILE A 136 20.32 2.19 -3.41
CA ILE A 136 20.65 3.60 -3.23
C ILE A 136 19.97 4.40 -4.34
N LYS A 137 19.29 5.48 -3.98
CA LYS A 137 18.73 6.45 -4.92
C LYS A 137 18.85 7.84 -4.30
N ASP A 138 19.42 8.78 -5.03
CA ASP A 138 19.65 10.16 -4.58
C ASP A 138 20.36 10.19 -3.21
N GLU A 139 21.39 9.35 -3.05
CA GLU A 139 22.18 9.14 -1.82
C GLU A 139 21.38 8.59 -0.62
N VAL A 140 20.11 8.26 -0.80
CA VAL A 140 19.26 7.65 0.22
C VAL A 140 19.27 6.13 0.09
N PHE A 141 19.44 5.45 1.23
CA PHE A 141 19.32 4.00 1.35
C PHE A 141 17.85 3.61 1.47
N ILE A 142 17.31 2.92 0.47
CA ILE A 142 15.88 2.60 0.37
C ILE A 142 15.69 1.08 0.48
N PRO A 143 15.02 0.59 1.55
CA PRO A 143 14.63 -0.81 1.63
C PRO A 143 13.52 -1.14 0.63
N PHE A 144 13.55 -2.34 0.09
CA PHE A 144 12.48 -2.87 -0.77
C PHE A 144 12.43 -4.40 -0.69
N ILE A 145 11.28 -4.97 -1.04
CA ILE A 145 11.15 -6.41 -1.26
C ILE A 145 11.01 -6.70 -2.75
N LYS A 146 11.54 -7.83 -3.21
CA LYS A 146 11.29 -8.31 -4.57
C LYS A 146 10.12 -9.28 -4.55
N MET A 147 9.09 -8.94 -5.30
CA MET A 147 7.96 -9.82 -5.55
C MET A 147 7.96 -10.22 -7.02
N LYS A 148 7.82 -11.52 -7.26
CA LYS A 148 7.66 -12.02 -8.62
C LYS A 148 6.19 -11.92 -8.98
N LEU A 149 5.89 -11.30 -10.12
CA LEU A 149 4.56 -11.36 -10.70
C LEU A 149 4.47 -12.63 -11.53
N GLY A 150 3.52 -13.52 -11.20
CA GLY A 150 3.25 -14.74 -11.94
C GLY A 150 2.63 -14.41 -13.30
N ASP A 151 1.38 -13.95 -13.28
CA ASP A 151 0.68 -13.50 -14.49
C ASP A 151 0.79 -11.98 -14.69
N ILE A 152 1.46 -11.59 -15.77
CA ILE A 152 1.60 -10.19 -16.18
C ILE A 152 0.45 -9.70 -17.06
N SER A 153 -0.60 -10.51 -17.30
CA SER A 153 -1.82 -10.11 -18.00
C SER A 153 -2.64 -9.03 -17.27
N CYS A 154 -2.32 -8.79 -15.99
CA CYS A 154 -2.82 -7.66 -15.24
C CYS A 154 -2.35 -6.31 -15.82
N LEU A 155 -1.18 -6.24 -16.48
CA LEU A 155 -0.68 -5.01 -17.10
C LEU A 155 -1.48 -4.67 -18.37
N LYS A 156 -2.17 -3.53 -18.37
CA LYS A 156 -3.01 -3.08 -19.51
C LYS A 156 -2.36 -2.00 -20.36
N SER A 157 -1.61 -1.10 -19.73
CA SER A 157 -0.88 -0.07 -20.47
C SER A 157 0.39 0.37 -19.79
N VAL A 158 1.32 0.88 -20.61
CA VAL A 158 2.55 1.52 -20.19
C VAL A 158 2.65 2.87 -20.87
N CYS A 159 2.74 3.93 -20.07
CA CYS A 159 3.03 5.27 -20.54
C CYS A 159 4.52 5.58 -20.31
N VAL A 160 5.22 5.93 -21.39
CA VAL A 160 6.64 6.30 -21.36
C VAL A 160 6.80 7.74 -20.88
N GLY A 161 7.59 7.95 -19.84
CA GLY A 161 7.86 9.27 -19.25
C GLY A 161 8.46 10.25 -20.26
N THR A 162 8.28 11.55 -20.02
CA THR A 162 8.54 12.58 -21.04
C THR A 162 10.00 12.64 -21.49
N LYS A 163 10.97 12.43 -20.60
CA LYS A 163 12.41 12.34 -20.98
C LYS A 163 12.79 11.01 -21.65
N ASN A 164 11.93 9.98 -21.55
CA ASN A 164 12.09 8.69 -22.21
C ASN A 164 11.41 8.61 -23.59
N THR A 165 10.82 9.70 -24.10
CA THR A 165 9.91 9.70 -25.28
C THR A 165 10.55 9.42 -26.64
N SER A 166 11.82 8.98 -26.66
CA SER A 166 12.46 8.50 -27.89
C SER A 166 11.54 7.50 -28.61
N ASP A 167 11.41 7.63 -29.93
CA ASP A 167 10.63 6.67 -30.73
C ASP A 167 11.13 5.23 -30.55
N LEU A 168 12.42 5.09 -30.23
CA LEU A 168 13.05 3.82 -29.92
C LEU A 168 12.49 3.17 -28.65
N ALA A 169 12.25 3.92 -27.57
CA ALA A 169 11.68 3.37 -26.33
C ALA A 169 10.27 2.82 -26.57
N VAL A 170 9.44 3.54 -27.32
CA VAL A 170 8.07 3.09 -27.66
C VAL A 170 8.10 1.87 -28.57
N LYS A 171 8.92 1.89 -29.63
CA LYS A 171 9.07 0.74 -30.55
C LYS A 171 9.62 -0.48 -29.83
N GLY A 172 10.61 -0.29 -28.96
CA GLY A 172 11.21 -1.35 -28.14
C GLY A 172 10.21 -1.99 -27.20
N LEU A 173 9.41 -1.20 -26.47
CA LEU A 173 8.35 -1.72 -25.61
C LEU A 173 7.28 -2.48 -26.40
N ARG A 174 6.81 -1.93 -27.54
CA ARG A 174 5.83 -2.62 -28.40
C ARG A 174 6.37 -3.95 -28.90
N HIS A 175 7.63 -3.98 -29.34
CA HIS A 175 8.29 -5.22 -29.75
C HIS A 175 8.41 -6.21 -28.59
N TYR A 176 8.84 -5.74 -27.41
CA TYR A 176 8.94 -6.56 -26.20
C TYR A 176 7.61 -7.22 -25.83
N PHE A 177 6.53 -6.44 -25.70
CA PHE A 177 5.21 -6.97 -25.37
C PHE A 177 4.67 -7.90 -26.46
N GLY A 178 4.84 -7.54 -27.74
CA GLY A 178 4.44 -8.38 -28.87
C GLY A 178 5.19 -9.72 -28.89
N SER A 179 6.49 -9.73 -28.62
CA SER A 179 7.31 -10.96 -28.55
C SER A 179 6.88 -11.93 -27.45
N ARG A 180 6.13 -11.44 -26.45
CA ARG A 180 5.60 -12.22 -25.33
C ARG A 180 4.10 -12.49 -25.43
N ASN A 181 3.46 -12.17 -26.56
CA ASN A 181 2.01 -12.26 -26.75
C ASN A 181 1.21 -11.51 -25.67
N LEU A 182 1.70 -10.34 -25.25
CA LEU A 182 1.04 -9.51 -24.25
C LEU A 182 0.30 -8.34 -24.91
N GLU A 183 -0.99 -8.21 -24.62
CA GLU A 183 -1.83 -7.12 -25.09
C GLU A 183 -1.69 -5.86 -24.23
N VAL A 184 -0.50 -5.24 -24.27
CA VAL A 184 -0.18 -4.04 -23.48
C VAL A 184 -0.14 -2.81 -24.39
N ARG A 185 -0.97 -1.80 -24.10
CA ARG A 185 -0.97 -0.53 -24.83
C ARG A 185 0.26 0.31 -24.45
N VAL A 186 1.05 0.73 -25.43
CA VAL A 186 2.20 1.63 -25.19
C VAL A 186 1.89 3.05 -25.64
N LYS A 187 1.90 3.98 -24.68
CA LYS A 187 1.60 5.42 -24.84
C LYS A 187 2.85 6.27 -24.55
N LYS A 188 2.88 7.49 -25.07
CA LYS A 188 3.85 8.52 -24.66
C LYS A 188 3.19 9.46 -23.66
N SER A 189 3.95 9.99 -22.71
CA SER A 189 3.50 11.08 -21.85
C SER A 189 3.19 12.32 -22.68
N GLU A 190 2.05 12.95 -22.42
CA GLU A 190 1.64 14.23 -23.00
C GLU A 190 2.05 15.43 -22.11
N ILE A 191 2.65 15.17 -20.94
CA ILE A 191 3.09 16.22 -20.02
C ILE A 191 4.23 17.00 -20.69
N PRO A 192 4.09 18.31 -20.92
CA PRO A 192 5.14 19.12 -21.52
C PRO A 192 6.32 19.29 -20.55
N LEU A 193 7.56 19.19 -21.07
CA LEU A 193 8.75 19.61 -20.31
C LEU A 193 8.78 21.14 -20.26
N ARG A 194 8.80 21.69 -19.05
CA ARG A 194 9.09 23.11 -18.81
C ARG A 194 10.56 23.20 -18.40
N TYR A 195 11.34 23.98 -19.14
CA TYR A 195 12.75 24.26 -18.88
C TYR A 195 12.90 25.58 -18.14
#